data_AF-A0A1D8G1U3-F1
#
_entry.id   AF-A0A1D8G1U3-F1
#
_cell.length_a   1.000
_cell.length_b   1.000
_cell.length_c   1.000
_cell.angle_alpha   90.00
_cell.angle_beta   90.00
_cell.angle_gamma   90.00
#
_symmetry.space_group_name_H-M   'P 1'
#
loop_
_entity.id
_entity.type
_entity.pdbx_description
1 polymer ?
#
loop_
_entity_poly.entity_id
_entity_poly.type
_entity_poly.pdbx_seq_one_letter_code
_entity_poly.pdbx_strand_id
1 'polypeptide(L)'
;MNDPIDRNDPYETTELHVERLLGRALNSFDLPDALVERLRTALAHASALHASHHSPFLHRATYRHTYLLADGESLTLWELVHHTGTDGRDHHELYADQAEVRMAAARLSSAFGAPGAAGTADPLDDDLDADLELLSALLVRPLTPAPRRYVPDDSADHARRVLRRAENADRPGEAVAARLREAFAHHIQQVFGRQCGVAGGRDAGFSLYEHAFLLMDGTEMSVWEVEHTATPDGRHMCEVYEDERSARAAMEVRAARAW
;
A
#
# COMPACT_ATOMS: atom_id res chain seq x y z
N MET A 1 -8.45 18.52 29.82
CA MET A 1 -9.55 18.00 28.97
C MET A 1 -8.91 17.85 27.61
N ASN A 2 -8.56 16.62 27.24
CA ASN A 2 -7.80 16.32 26.02
C ASN A 2 -8.78 16.36 24.85
N ASP A 3 -8.61 17.31 23.94
CA ASP A 3 -9.28 17.23 22.64
C ASP A 3 -8.59 16.15 21.80
N PRO A 4 -9.36 15.22 21.21
CA PRO A 4 -8.82 14.28 20.25
C PRO A 4 -8.37 15.07 19.02
N ILE A 5 -7.11 14.89 18.61
CA ILE A 5 -6.55 15.52 17.42
C ILE A 5 -7.31 14.98 16.21
N ASP A 6 -8.30 15.74 15.74
CA ASP A 6 -8.90 15.54 14.44
C ASP A 6 -7.83 15.89 13.39
N ARG A 7 -7.07 14.87 12.97
CA ARG A 7 -5.88 15.04 12.12
C ARG A 7 -6.22 15.41 10.67
N ASN A 8 -7.49 15.62 10.34
CA ASN A 8 -7.89 16.02 8.99
C ASN A 8 -9.27 16.70 9.02
N ASP A 9 -9.35 17.93 9.53
CA ASP A 9 -10.56 18.75 9.37
C ASP A 9 -10.72 19.08 7.88
N PRO A 10 -11.73 18.55 7.17
CA PRO A 10 -11.92 18.79 5.74
C PRO A 10 -12.24 20.27 5.41
N TYR A 11 -12.38 21.13 6.41
CA TYR A 11 -12.60 22.57 6.29
C TYR A 11 -11.40 23.42 6.76
N GLU A 12 -10.25 22.81 7.09
CA GLU A 12 -9.02 23.54 7.42
C GLU A 12 -8.54 24.35 6.20
N THR A 13 -8.48 25.68 6.33
CA THR A 13 -7.92 26.52 5.27
C THR A 13 -6.40 26.41 5.25
N THR A 14 -5.78 26.72 4.11
CA THR A 14 -4.32 26.70 3.97
C THR A 14 -3.64 27.64 4.98
N GLU A 15 -4.23 28.80 5.24
CA GLU A 15 -3.73 29.76 6.21
C GLU A 15 -3.78 29.20 7.64
N LEU A 16 -4.91 28.60 8.04
CA LEU A 16 -5.05 27.97 9.35
C LEU A 16 -4.07 26.80 9.54
N HIS A 17 -3.84 26.01 8.48
CA HIS A 17 -2.86 24.92 8.51
C HIS A 17 -1.44 25.43 8.71
N VAL A 18 -1.03 26.50 8.01
CA VAL A 18 0.29 27.13 8.20
C VAL A 18 0.43 27.70 9.61
N GLU A 19 -0.57 28.43 10.11
CA GLU A 19 -0.55 28.99 11.47
C GLU A 19 -0.43 27.89 12.53
N ARG A 20 -1.17 26.79 12.35
CA ARG A 20 -1.12 25.64 13.26
C ARG A 20 0.26 24.97 13.25
N LEU A 21 0.86 24.78 12.07
CA LEU A 21 2.21 24.19 11.94
C LEU A 21 3.26 25.08 12.61
N LEU A 22 3.30 26.37 12.27
CA LEU A 22 4.26 27.31 12.84
C LEU A 22 4.06 27.51 14.35
N GLY A 23 2.82 27.51 14.82
CA GLY A 23 2.48 27.73 16.23
C GLY A 23 2.81 26.55 17.14
N ARG A 24 2.78 25.32 16.63
CA ARG A 24 3.09 24.11 17.43
C ARG A 24 4.56 23.70 17.38
N ALA A 25 5.28 24.14 16.36
CA ALA A 25 6.66 23.73 16.16
C ALA A 25 7.60 24.38 17.18
N LEU A 26 8.44 23.56 17.80
CA LEU A 26 9.41 23.95 18.82
C LEU A 26 10.50 24.86 18.25
N ASN A 27 10.77 24.79 16.96
CA ASN A 27 11.84 25.50 16.26
C ASN A 27 11.31 26.41 15.15
N SER A 28 10.06 26.86 15.22
CA SER A 28 9.50 27.76 14.19
C SER A 28 10.28 29.07 14.03
N PHE A 29 10.98 29.50 15.08
CA PHE A 29 11.86 30.67 15.07
C PHE A 29 13.17 30.48 14.26
N ASP A 30 13.56 29.24 13.97
CA ASP A 30 14.76 28.92 13.19
C ASP A 30 14.48 28.93 11.68
N LEU A 31 13.21 28.99 11.27
CA LEU A 31 12.84 29.08 9.86
C LEU A 31 13.20 30.47 9.30
N PRO A 32 13.77 30.57 8.08
CA PRO A 32 14.07 31.86 7.47
C PRO A 32 12.82 32.72 7.32
N ASP A 33 12.87 33.99 7.71
CA ASP A 33 11.73 34.92 7.59
C ASP A 33 11.16 34.96 6.17
N ALA A 34 12.02 34.91 5.16
CA ALA A 34 11.60 34.87 3.75
C ALA A 34 10.75 33.63 3.43
N LEU A 35 11.03 32.48 4.05
CA LEU A 35 10.24 31.26 3.89
C LEU A 35 8.85 31.42 4.52
N VAL A 36 8.79 32.00 5.72
CA VAL A 36 7.54 32.25 6.46
C VAL A 36 6.66 33.25 5.70
N GLU A 37 7.22 34.33 5.18
CA GLU A 37 6.47 35.30 4.36
C GLU A 37 5.94 34.66 3.07
N ARG A 38 6.71 33.78 2.42
CA ARG A 38 6.23 33.04 1.25
C ARG A 38 5.10 32.09 1.60
N LEU A 39 5.19 31.36 2.71
CA LEU A 39 4.12 30.47 3.19
C LEU A 39 2.79 31.19 3.41
N ARG A 40 2.80 32.47 3.79
CA ARG A 40 1.57 33.29 3.92
C ARG A 40 0.85 33.54 2.60
N THR A 41 1.52 33.32 1.46
CA THR A 41 0.93 33.45 0.12
C THR A 41 0.40 32.12 -0.43
N ALA A 42 0.44 31.05 0.36
CA ALA A 42 0.00 29.73 -0.06
C ALA A 42 -1.52 29.70 -0.31
N LEU A 43 -1.91 29.24 -1.50
CA LEU A 43 -3.30 29.11 -1.93
C LEU A 43 -3.87 27.73 -1.62
N ALA A 44 -3.04 26.70 -1.66
CA ALA A 44 -3.41 25.31 -1.40
C ALA A 44 -2.27 24.58 -0.71
N HIS A 45 -2.60 23.50 0.00
CA HIS A 45 -1.63 22.63 0.63
C HIS A 45 -1.99 21.15 0.46
N ALA A 46 -0.98 20.30 0.53
CA ALA A 46 -1.11 18.85 0.63
C ALA A 46 -0.11 18.34 1.67
N SER A 47 -0.57 17.48 2.57
CA SER A 47 0.25 16.88 3.61
C SER A 47 0.33 15.37 3.39
N ALA A 48 1.53 14.81 3.36
CA ALA A 48 1.74 13.38 3.21
C ALA A 48 2.67 12.85 4.29
N LEU A 49 2.38 11.66 4.83
CA LEU A 49 3.33 10.94 5.67
C LEU A 49 4.49 10.46 4.79
N HIS A 50 5.72 10.85 5.15
CA HIS A 50 6.92 10.43 4.44
C HIS A 50 7.56 9.20 5.08
N ALA A 51 7.72 9.19 6.41
CA ALA A 51 8.29 8.07 7.15
C ALA A 51 7.68 7.99 8.55
N SER A 52 7.63 6.79 9.14
CA SER A 52 7.28 6.61 10.54
C SER A 52 8.09 5.50 11.21
N HIS A 53 8.32 5.65 12.51
CA HIS A 53 8.97 4.66 13.36
C HIS A 53 8.23 4.58 14.69
N HIS A 54 7.79 3.37 15.04
CA HIS A 54 7.03 3.12 16.25
C HIS A 54 7.71 2.02 17.06
N SER A 55 8.13 2.35 18.27
CA SER A 55 8.70 1.43 19.25
C SER A 55 8.12 1.75 20.64
N PRO A 56 8.28 0.86 21.64
CA PRO A 56 7.79 1.11 23.00
C PRO A 56 8.35 2.37 23.67
N PHE A 57 9.49 2.89 23.19
CA PHE A 57 10.20 4.01 23.81
C PHE A 57 10.27 5.26 22.93
N LEU A 58 10.03 5.12 21.62
CA LEU A 58 10.09 6.19 20.64
C LEU A 58 9.00 6.01 19.58
N HIS A 59 8.14 7.02 19.46
CA HIS A 59 7.23 7.19 18.35
C HIS A 59 7.67 8.42 17.56
N ARG A 60 7.89 8.26 16.26
CA ARG A 60 8.34 9.32 15.36
C ARG A 60 7.61 9.21 14.01
N ALA A 61 7.16 10.33 13.48
CA ALA A 61 6.60 10.43 12.14
C ALA A 61 7.15 11.69 11.45
N THR A 62 7.57 11.55 10.20
CA THR A 62 8.01 12.65 9.34
C THR A 62 6.94 12.89 8.29
N TYR A 63 6.45 14.12 8.18
CA TYR A 63 5.49 14.56 7.19
C TYR A 63 6.13 15.52 6.20
N ARG A 64 5.67 15.45 4.95
CA ARG A 64 5.98 16.41 3.89
C ARG A 64 4.75 17.25 3.62
N HIS A 65 4.86 18.56 3.81
CA HIS A 65 3.84 19.54 3.47
C HIS A 65 4.25 20.27 2.21
N THR A 66 3.43 20.16 1.16
CA THR A 66 3.65 20.86 -0.10
C THR A 66 2.59 21.94 -0.27
N TYR A 67 3.03 23.15 -0.59
CA TYR A 67 2.18 24.33 -0.76
C TYR A 67 2.25 24.81 -2.20
N LEU A 68 1.11 25.24 -2.74
CA LEU A 68 1.05 26.00 -3.99
C LEU A 68 0.97 27.49 -3.64
N LEU A 69 1.92 28.27 -4.10
CA LEU A 69 2.02 29.71 -3.81
C LEU A 69 1.29 30.56 -4.87
N ALA A 70 1.02 31.82 -4.53
CA ALA A 70 0.34 32.77 -5.42
C ALA A 70 1.14 33.12 -6.69
N ASP A 71 2.47 32.96 -6.66
CA ASP A 71 3.36 33.11 -7.82
C ASP A 71 3.34 31.88 -8.76
N GLY A 72 2.65 30.81 -8.37
CA GLY A 72 2.55 29.54 -9.09
C GLY A 72 3.67 28.54 -8.78
N GLU A 73 4.64 28.91 -7.93
CA GLU A 73 5.67 27.99 -7.46
C GLU A 73 5.15 27.06 -6.35
N SER A 74 5.86 25.95 -6.16
CA SER A 74 5.63 25.04 -5.04
C SER A 74 6.71 25.19 -3.98
N LEU A 75 6.29 25.10 -2.71
CA LEU A 75 7.17 25.16 -1.55
C LEU A 75 6.95 23.93 -0.69
N THR A 76 8.02 23.32 -0.21
CA THR A 76 7.96 22.14 0.66
C THR A 76 8.49 22.48 2.05
N LEU A 77 7.77 22.04 3.06
CA LEU A 77 8.15 22.09 4.46
C LEU A 77 8.06 20.69 5.05
N TRP A 78 9.04 20.33 5.85
CA TRP A 78 9.13 19.02 6.50
C TRP A 78 8.78 19.15 7.98
N GLU A 79 7.87 18.31 8.47
CA GLU A 79 7.51 18.24 9.88
C GLU A 79 8.01 16.94 10.48
N LEU A 80 8.71 17.02 11.62
CA LEU A 80 9.06 15.89 12.46
C LEU A 80 8.21 15.90 13.71
N VAL A 81 7.31 14.92 13.82
CA VAL A 81 6.50 14.68 15.01
C VAL A 81 7.15 13.55 15.80
N HIS A 82 7.45 13.78 17.07
CA HIS A 82 7.98 12.72 17.92
C HIS A 82 7.44 12.85 19.33
N HIS A 83 7.28 11.72 20.02
CA HIS A 83 7.04 11.75 21.45
C HIS A 83 7.93 10.73 22.14
N THR A 84 8.46 11.15 23.28
CA THR A 84 9.32 10.32 24.13
C THR A 84 8.44 9.73 25.22
N GLY A 85 8.61 8.45 25.57
CA GLY A 85 7.69 7.74 26.46
C GLY A 85 7.50 8.37 27.87
N THR A 86 8.28 9.39 28.23
CA THR A 86 8.27 10.07 29.52
C THR A 86 7.15 11.10 29.71
N ASP A 87 6.70 11.78 28.66
CA ASP A 87 5.64 12.80 28.74
C ASP A 87 4.43 12.48 27.85
N GLY A 88 4.59 11.59 26.86
CA GLY A 88 3.53 11.16 25.96
C GLY A 88 2.93 12.28 25.11
N ARG A 89 3.62 13.42 25.02
CA ARG A 89 3.18 14.59 24.24
C ARG A 89 3.90 14.60 22.90
N ASP A 90 3.16 14.91 21.83
CA ASP A 90 3.75 15.13 20.52
C ASP A 90 4.57 16.43 20.54
N HIS A 91 5.85 16.30 20.20
CA HIS A 91 6.79 17.38 19.94
C HIS A 91 6.90 17.54 18.44
N HIS A 92 6.88 18.78 17.97
CA HIS A 92 6.84 19.11 16.55
C HIS A 92 8.06 19.95 16.20
N GLU A 93 8.77 19.58 15.14
CA GLU A 93 9.88 20.38 14.58
C GLU A 93 9.67 20.57 13.08
N LEU A 94 10.05 21.73 12.54
CA LEU A 94 9.91 22.09 11.14
C LEU A 94 11.26 22.34 10.48
N TYR A 95 11.39 21.89 9.24
CA TYR A 95 12.62 21.99 8.46
C TYR A 95 12.30 22.39 7.02
N ALA A 96 13.13 23.28 6.45
CA ALA A 96 13.03 23.65 5.05
C ALA A 96 13.61 22.57 4.13
N ASP A 97 14.61 21.83 4.62
CA ASP A 97 15.35 20.83 3.85
C ASP A 97 15.09 19.40 4.36
N GLN A 98 15.00 18.44 3.43
CA GLN A 98 14.82 17.02 3.73
C GLN A 98 16.02 16.43 4.50
N ALA A 99 17.24 16.86 4.19
CA ALA A 99 18.45 16.39 4.86
C ALA A 99 18.47 16.82 6.33
N GLU A 100 17.98 18.02 6.65
CA GLU A 100 17.92 18.53 8.02
C GLU A 100 16.94 17.74 8.88
N VAL A 101 15.74 17.44 8.36
CA VAL A 101 14.76 16.60 9.06
C VAL A 101 15.26 15.16 9.21
N ARG A 102 16.01 14.63 8.23
CA ARG A 102 16.65 13.31 8.34
C ARG A 102 17.69 13.30 9.47
N MET A 103 18.56 14.31 9.52
CA MET A 103 19.53 14.45 10.61
C MET A 103 18.84 14.56 11.98
N ALA A 104 17.75 15.31 12.08
CA ALA A 104 16.95 15.41 13.29
C ALA A 104 16.33 14.08 13.73
N ALA A 105 15.73 13.36 12.76
CA ALA A 105 15.18 12.04 12.99
C ALA A 105 16.27 11.06 13.50
N ALA A 106 17.45 11.03 12.88
CA ALA A 106 18.56 10.17 13.28
C ALA A 106 19.05 10.46 14.71
N ARG A 107 19.12 11.75 15.11
CA ARG A 107 19.47 12.14 16.49
C ARG A 107 18.51 11.53 17.52
N LEU A 108 17.21 11.53 17.23
CA LEU A 108 16.20 10.92 18.11
C LEU A 108 16.36 9.39 18.20
N SER A 109 16.64 8.71 17.09
CA SER A 109 16.92 7.26 17.10
C SER A 109 18.12 6.92 17.99
N SER A 110 19.18 7.72 17.91
CA SER A 110 20.40 7.52 18.70
C SER A 110 20.21 7.81 20.20
N ALA A 111 19.44 8.85 20.55
CA ALA A 111 19.24 9.27 21.93
C ALA A 111 18.41 8.28 22.78
N PHE A 112 17.46 7.56 22.16
CA PHE A 112 16.53 6.68 22.86
C PHE A 112 16.89 5.20 22.82
N GLY A 113 18.16 4.89 22.55
CA GLY A 113 18.70 3.54 22.77
C GLY A 113 18.06 2.45 21.92
N ALA A 114 17.55 2.78 20.73
CA ALA A 114 17.68 1.81 19.64
C ALA A 114 19.20 1.59 19.49
N PRO A 115 19.71 0.35 19.57
CA PRO A 115 21.15 0.13 19.50
C PRO A 115 21.63 0.49 18.09
N GLY A 116 21.94 1.76 17.87
CA GLY A 116 22.95 2.16 16.93
C GLY A 116 24.25 1.56 17.46
N ALA A 117 24.76 0.56 16.76
CA ALA A 117 26.12 0.09 16.94
C ALA A 117 27.02 1.33 17.05
N ALA A 118 27.58 1.56 18.24
CA ALA A 118 28.58 2.58 18.42
C ALA A 118 29.75 2.23 17.47
N GLY A 119 29.99 3.06 16.45
CA GLY A 119 31.24 3.05 15.70
C GLY A 119 31.20 2.87 14.18
N THR A 120 30.05 2.93 13.52
CA THR A 120 29.99 3.10 12.06
C THR A 120 28.77 3.94 11.72
N ALA A 121 28.96 5.06 11.03
CA ALA A 121 27.88 5.61 10.21
C ALA A 121 27.47 4.48 9.26
N ASP A 122 26.33 3.87 9.52
CA ASP A 122 25.85 2.72 8.76
C ASP A 122 25.44 3.25 7.37
N PRO A 123 26.12 2.85 6.27
CA PRO A 123 25.75 3.25 4.92
C PRO A 123 24.34 2.78 4.53
N LEU A 124 23.77 1.87 5.32
CA LEU A 124 22.52 1.19 5.05
C LEU A 124 21.27 2.04 5.27
N ASP A 125 21.31 3.13 6.06
CA ASP A 125 20.14 4.01 6.21
C ASP A 125 19.91 4.89 4.96
N ASP A 126 20.99 5.31 4.29
CA ASP A 126 20.90 6.12 3.05
C ASP A 126 20.52 5.23 1.85
N ASP A 127 21.04 4.00 1.82
CA ASP A 127 20.62 2.97 0.85
C ASP A 127 19.16 2.56 1.07
N LEU A 128 18.69 2.43 2.32
CA LEU A 128 17.31 2.00 2.60
C LEU A 128 16.28 3.08 2.26
N ASP A 129 16.57 4.35 2.53
CA ASP A 129 15.68 5.46 2.14
C ASP A 129 15.67 5.66 0.61
N ALA A 130 16.83 5.54 -0.05
CA ALA A 130 16.91 5.58 -1.51
C ALA A 130 16.19 4.38 -2.15
N ASP A 131 16.30 3.19 -1.54
CA ASP A 131 15.56 1.99 -1.94
C ASP A 131 14.05 2.17 -1.70
N LEU A 132 13.63 2.83 -0.61
CA LEU A 132 12.22 3.15 -0.35
C LEU A 132 11.67 4.19 -1.33
N GLU A 133 12.44 5.22 -1.67
CA GLU A 133 12.07 6.18 -2.72
C GLU A 133 12.00 5.50 -4.09
N LEU A 134 12.93 4.59 -4.41
CA LEU A 134 12.93 3.80 -5.64
C LEU A 134 11.72 2.84 -5.69
N LEU A 135 11.42 2.15 -4.60
CA LEU A 135 10.23 1.30 -4.47
C LEU A 135 8.95 2.13 -4.60
N SER A 136 8.90 3.31 -4.00
CA SER A 136 7.78 4.25 -4.12
C SER A 136 7.62 4.74 -5.57
N ALA A 137 8.71 5.06 -6.26
CA ALA A 137 8.70 5.44 -7.66
C ALA A 137 8.25 4.28 -8.59
N LEU A 138 8.63 3.04 -8.26
CA LEU A 138 8.17 1.83 -8.95
C LEU A 138 6.68 1.54 -8.70
N LEU A 139 6.14 1.91 -7.55
CA LEU A 139 4.71 1.81 -7.22
C LEU A 139 3.85 2.90 -7.89
N VAL A 140 4.44 4.08 -8.18
CA VAL A 140 3.74 5.21 -8.84
C VAL A 140 3.66 5.02 -10.35
N ARG A 141 4.60 4.29 -10.95
CA ARG A 141 4.52 3.93 -12.36
C ARG A 141 3.56 2.75 -12.50
N PRO A 142 2.49 2.83 -13.31
CA PRO A 142 1.73 1.63 -13.63
C PRO A 142 2.72 0.67 -14.27
N LEU A 143 3.00 -0.44 -13.58
CA LEU A 143 3.70 -1.57 -14.17
C LEU A 143 2.89 -1.89 -15.42
N THR A 144 3.42 -1.55 -16.61
CA THR A 144 2.90 -2.07 -17.86
C THR A 144 2.80 -3.58 -17.63
N PRO A 145 1.60 -4.17 -17.67
CA PRO A 145 1.44 -5.58 -17.38
C PRO A 145 2.46 -6.34 -18.22
N ALA A 146 3.28 -7.16 -17.57
CA ALA A 146 4.25 -7.96 -18.31
C ALA A 146 3.48 -8.69 -19.44
N PRO A 147 4.01 -8.72 -20.67
CA PRO A 147 3.31 -9.36 -21.77
C PRO A 147 3.01 -10.81 -21.40
N ARG A 148 1.75 -11.23 -21.57
CA ARG A 148 1.31 -12.60 -21.25
C ARG A 148 2.16 -13.60 -22.02
N ARG A 149 2.79 -14.51 -21.29
CA ARG A 149 3.57 -15.59 -21.89
C ARG A 149 2.68 -16.81 -22.06
N TYR A 150 2.12 -16.93 -23.26
CA TYR A 150 1.31 -18.09 -23.64
C TYR A 150 2.19 -19.31 -23.89
N VAL A 151 1.85 -20.41 -23.21
CA VAL A 151 2.45 -21.72 -23.40
C VAL A 151 1.59 -22.45 -24.44
N PRO A 152 2.17 -22.83 -25.60
CA PRO A 152 1.47 -23.65 -26.58
C PRO A 152 1.34 -25.09 -26.08
N ASP A 153 0.39 -25.84 -26.67
CA ASP A 153 0.09 -27.24 -26.39
C ASP A 153 -0.62 -27.50 -25.03
N ASP A 154 -1.27 -28.65 -24.91
CA ASP A 154 -2.07 -29.12 -23.75
C ASP A 154 -3.14 -28.16 -23.19
N SER A 155 -3.44 -27.08 -23.89
CA SER A 155 -4.25 -25.97 -23.38
C SER A 155 -5.73 -26.37 -23.19
N ALA A 156 -6.28 -27.13 -24.12
CA ALA A 156 -7.62 -27.70 -23.98
C ALA A 156 -7.72 -28.71 -22.81
N ASP A 157 -6.67 -29.51 -22.56
CA ASP A 157 -6.66 -30.42 -21.41
C ASP A 157 -6.47 -29.64 -20.10
N HIS A 158 -5.63 -28.59 -20.09
CA HIS A 158 -5.48 -27.68 -18.97
C HIS A 158 -6.82 -27.05 -18.58
N ALA A 159 -7.56 -26.49 -19.53
CA ALA A 159 -8.90 -25.96 -19.31
C ALA A 159 -9.84 -27.01 -18.71
N ARG A 160 -9.87 -28.22 -19.29
CA ARG A 160 -10.67 -29.33 -18.77
C ARG A 160 -10.32 -29.68 -17.32
N ARG A 161 -9.04 -29.67 -16.94
CA ARG A 161 -8.60 -29.95 -15.57
C ARG A 161 -9.07 -28.86 -14.60
N VAL A 162 -8.92 -27.59 -14.97
CA VAL A 162 -9.38 -26.45 -14.15
C VAL A 162 -10.89 -26.55 -13.91
N LEU A 163 -11.69 -26.70 -14.98
CA LEU A 163 -13.15 -26.80 -14.86
C LEU A 163 -13.60 -28.02 -14.04
N ARG A 164 -12.88 -29.14 -14.11
CA ARG A 164 -13.22 -30.34 -13.33
C ARG A 164 -12.97 -30.16 -11.83
N ARG A 165 -12.00 -29.31 -11.45
CA ARG A 165 -11.66 -29.03 -10.05
C ARG A 165 -12.68 -28.11 -9.37
N ALA A 166 -13.46 -27.36 -10.14
CA ALA A 166 -14.49 -26.47 -9.62
C ALA A 166 -15.56 -27.23 -8.81
N GLU A 167 -15.61 -26.92 -7.51
CA GLU A 167 -16.58 -27.46 -6.55
C GLU A 167 -17.78 -26.52 -6.32
N ASN A 168 -17.73 -25.28 -6.82
CA ASN A 168 -18.84 -24.33 -6.71
C ASN A 168 -20.01 -24.71 -7.63
N ALA A 169 -21.23 -24.43 -7.15
CA ALA A 169 -22.47 -24.80 -7.84
C ALA A 169 -22.68 -23.99 -9.14
N ASP A 170 -22.18 -22.75 -9.16
CA ASP A 170 -22.24 -21.78 -10.26
C ASP A 170 -20.99 -21.82 -11.16
N ARG A 171 -20.25 -22.94 -11.16
CA ARG A 171 -19.08 -23.12 -12.02
C ARG A 171 -19.42 -22.97 -13.52
N PRO A 172 -18.45 -22.60 -14.36
CA PRO A 172 -18.67 -22.41 -15.80
C PRO A 172 -19.34 -23.62 -16.45
N GLY A 173 -20.34 -23.32 -17.28
CA GLY A 173 -21.19 -24.34 -17.92
C GLY A 173 -20.58 -24.97 -19.17
N GLU A 174 -21.36 -25.83 -19.82
CA GLU A 174 -20.93 -26.56 -21.03
C GLU A 174 -20.56 -25.62 -22.19
N ALA A 175 -21.17 -24.44 -22.28
CA ALA A 175 -20.84 -23.46 -23.31
C ALA A 175 -19.39 -22.95 -23.19
N VAL A 176 -18.94 -22.66 -21.96
CA VAL A 176 -17.55 -22.28 -21.68
C VAL A 176 -16.61 -23.45 -21.92
N ALA A 177 -16.97 -24.64 -21.43
CA ALA A 177 -16.19 -25.86 -21.69
C ALA A 177 -16.03 -26.13 -23.19
N ALA A 178 -17.07 -25.91 -23.99
CA ALA A 178 -17.03 -26.09 -25.43
C ALA A 178 -16.06 -25.13 -26.13
N ARG A 179 -16.06 -23.86 -25.75
CA ARG A 179 -15.12 -22.87 -26.30
C ARG A 179 -13.68 -23.21 -25.93
N LEU A 180 -13.45 -23.58 -24.67
CA LEU A 180 -12.10 -23.91 -24.18
C LEU A 180 -11.52 -25.20 -24.78
N ARG A 181 -12.35 -26.07 -25.39
CA ARG A 181 -11.85 -27.21 -26.17
C ARG A 181 -11.03 -26.78 -27.40
N GLU A 182 -11.22 -25.55 -27.87
CA GLU A 182 -10.49 -24.97 -29.01
C GLU A 182 -9.25 -24.17 -28.56
N ALA A 183 -8.92 -24.15 -27.27
CA ALA A 183 -7.75 -23.44 -26.77
C ALA A 183 -6.45 -24.11 -27.25
N PHE A 184 -5.57 -23.32 -27.86
CA PHE A 184 -4.28 -23.79 -28.39
C PHE A 184 -3.08 -23.30 -27.58
N ALA A 185 -3.26 -22.23 -26.79
CA ALA A 185 -2.25 -21.77 -25.84
C ALA A 185 -2.93 -21.26 -24.57
N HIS A 186 -2.24 -21.34 -23.44
CA HIS A 186 -2.74 -20.82 -22.17
C HIS A 186 -1.65 -20.07 -21.40
N HIS A 187 -2.07 -19.16 -20.54
CA HIS A 187 -1.25 -18.42 -19.61
C HIS A 187 -1.88 -18.50 -18.22
N ILE A 188 -1.06 -18.69 -17.19
CA ILE A 188 -1.51 -18.78 -15.80
C ILE A 188 -0.82 -17.67 -15.03
N GLN A 189 -1.61 -16.85 -14.35
CA GLN A 189 -1.11 -15.79 -13.49
C GLN A 189 -1.81 -15.83 -12.14
N GLN A 190 -1.05 -15.79 -11.05
CA GLN A 190 -1.62 -15.52 -9.73
C GLN A 190 -1.88 -14.02 -9.60
N VAL A 191 -3.15 -13.64 -9.49
CA VAL A 191 -3.59 -12.23 -9.41
C VAL A 191 -3.71 -11.79 -7.96
N PHE A 192 -3.94 -12.71 -7.02
CA PHE A 192 -4.01 -12.42 -5.59
C PHE A 192 -3.53 -13.61 -4.76
N GLY A 193 -2.89 -13.31 -3.63
CA GLY A 193 -2.55 -14.28 -2.59
C GLY A 193 -2.49 -13.58 -1.23
N ARG A 194 -3.35 -13.98 -0.28
CA ARG A 194 -3.36 -13.41 1.07
C ARG A 194 -3.78 -14.45 2.10
N GLN A 195 -3.16 -14.38 3.28
CA GLN A 195 -3.65 -15.03 4.49
C GLN A 195 -4.60 -14.06 5.21
N CYS A 196 -5.84 -14.50 5.46
CA CYS A 196 -6.83 -13.74 6.20
C CYS A 196 -7.10 -14.45 7.53
N GLY A 197 -7.00 -13.71 8.64
CA GLY A 197 -7.43 -14.22 9.94
C GLY A 197 -8.93 -14.48 9.94
N VAL A 198 -9.35 -15.63 10.46
CA VAL A 198 -10.75 -16.05 10.56
C VAL A 198 -11.16 -16.12 12.04
N ALA A 199 -12.43 -15.84 12.35
CA ALA A 199 -12.97 -16.00 13.69
C ALA A 199 -12.78 -17.45 14.18
N GLY A 200 -12.30 -17.59 15.43
CA GLY A 200 -11.89 -18.89 15.98
C GLY A 200 -10.39 -19.18 15.88
N GLY A 201 -9.57 -18.21 15.46
CA GLY A 201 -8.10 -18.28 15.52
C GLY A 201 -7.44 -19.16 14.46
N ARG A 202 -8.15 -19.46 13.36
CA ARG A 202 -7.60 -20.14 12.19
C ARG A 202 -7.33 -19.12 11.09
N ASP A 203 -6.22 -19.25 10.38
CA ASP A 203 -5.98 -18.45 9.18
C ASP A 203 -6.54 -19.18 7.96
N ALA A 204 -7.36 -18.51 7.16
CA ALA A 204 -7.76 -18.98 5.84
C ALA A 204 -6.88 -18.35 4.77
N GLY A 205 -6.23 -19.20 3.99
CA GLY A 205 -5.51 -18.76 2.79
C GLY A 205 -6.50 -18.58 1.64
N PHE A 206 -6.33 -17.49 0.89
CA PHE A 206 -7.00 -17.28 -0.38
C PHE A 206 -5.96 -17.00 -1.47
N SER A 207 -6.10 -17.68 -2.60
CA SER A 207 -5.35 -17.41 -3.83
C SER A 207 -6.31 -17.27 -5.00
N LEU A 208 -6.06 -16.29 -5.87
CA LEU A 208 -6.81 -16.08 -7.12
C LEU A 208 -5.86 -16.25 -8.29
N TYR A 209 -6.22 -17.13 -9.22
CA TYR A 209 -5.50 -17.36 -10.46
C TYR A 209 -6.37 -16.98 -11.66
N GLU A 210 -5.77 -16.28 -12.61
CA GLU A 210 -6.30 -16.15 -13.96
C GLU A 210 -5.71 -17.27 -14.82
N HIS A 211 -6.58 -18.04 -15.48
CA HIS A 211 -6.23 -18.92 -16.57
C HIS A 211 -6.73 -18.31 -17.88
N ALA A 212 -5.84 -17.64 -18.59
CA ALA A 212 -6.13 -17.06 -19.89
C ALA A 212 -5.84 -18.08 -20.99
N PHE A 213 -6.71 -18.17 -21.99
CA PHE A 213 -6.62 -19.10 -23.11
C PHE A 213 -6.72 -18.34 -24.42
N LEU A 214 -5.82 -18.64 -25.36
CA LEU A 214 -5.94 -18.22 -26.76
C LEU A 214 -6.69 -19.30 -27.54
N LEU A 215 -7.77 -18.88 -28.21
CA LEU A 215 -8.62 -19.72 -29.03
C LEU A 215 -8.21 -19.63 -30.51
N MET A 216 -8.58 -20.63 -31.31
CA MET A 216 -8.20 -20.71 -32.73
C MET A 216 -8.68 -19.52 -33.58
N ASP A 217 -9.73 -18.82 -33.16
CA ASP A 217 -10.22 -17.61 -33.81
C ASP A 217 -9.40 -16.35 -33.50
N GLY A 218 -8.33 -16.50 -32.70
CA GLY A 218 -7.45 -15.42 -32.24
C GLY A 218 -8.01 -14.63 -31.05
N THR A 219 -9.18 -15.01 -30.53
CA THR A 219 -9.74 -14.38 -29.34
C THR A 219 -9.15 -14.97 -28.07
N GLU A 220 -9.19 -14.18 -27.01
CA GLU A 220 -8.73 -14.56 -25.69
C GLU A 220 -9.92 -14.76 -24.76
N MET A 221 -9.85 -15.79 -23.94
CA MET A 221 -10.86 -16.10 -22.93
C MET A 221 -10.18 -16.47 -21.62
N SER A 222 -10.62 -15.87 -20.52
CA SER A 222 -10.12 -16.20 -19.18
C SER A 222 -11.18 -16.95 -18.37
N VAL A 223 -10.71 -17.84 -17.50
CA VAL A 223 -11.47 -18.32 -16.34
C VAL A 223 -10.66 -18.05 -15.08
N TRP A 224 -11.36 -17.86 -13.97
CA TRP A 224 -10.78 -17.40 -12.72
C TRP A 224 -10.92 -18.48 -11.65
N GLU A 225 -9.80 -19.02 -11.17
CA GLU A 225 -9.77 -20.04 -10.11
C GLU A 225 -9.48 -19.38 -8.76
N VAL A 226 -10.36 -19.63 -7.78
CA VAL A 226 -10.17 -19.29 -6.38
C VAL A 226 -9.81 -20.55 -5.62
N GLU A 227 -8.59 -20.61 -5.10
CA GLU A 227 -8.17 -21.64 -4.15
C GLU A 227 -8.25 -21.07 -2.72
N HIS A 228 -8.95 -21.76 -1.82
CA HIS A 228 -9.02 -21.31 -0.43
C HIS A 228 -9.21 -22.44 0.59
N THR A 229 -8.93 -22.14 1.86
CA THR A 229 -9.18 -23.03 3.01
C THR A 229 -10.32 -22.53 3.91
N ALA A 230 -11.08 -21.51 3.48
CA ALA A 230 -12.28 -21.02 4.15
C ALA A 230 -13.49 -21.97 4.00
N THR A 231 -13.33 -23.22 4.41
CA THR A 231 -14.40 -24.22 4.53
C THR A 231 -14.60 -24.59 6.00
N PRO A 232 -15.77 -25.12 6.40
CA PRO A 232 -16.02 -25.48 7.81
C PRO A 232 -14.98 -26.44 8.41
N ASP A 233 -14.47 -27.36 7.58
CA ASP A 233 -13.44 -28.35 7.90
C ASP A 233 -12.00 -27.89 7.62
N GLY A 234 -11.81 -26.73 7.01
CA GLY A 234 -10.50 -26.17 6.67
C GLY A 234 -9.80 -26.85 5.48
N ARG A 235 -10.49 -27.72 4.74
CA ARG A 235 -9.93 -28.37 3.56
C ARG A 235 -9.73 -27.36 2.42
N HIS A 236 -8.83 -27.69 1.51
CA HIS A 236 -8.69 -26.95 0.26
C HIS A 236 -9.97 -27.08 -0.58
N MET A 237 -10.44 -25.93 -1.07
CA MET A 237 -11.57 -25.78 -1.96
C MET A 237 -11.11 -25.04 -3.21
N CYS A 238 -11.59 -25.48 -4.37
CA CYS A 238 -11.37 -24.81 -5.65
C CYS A 238 -12.72 -24.35 -6.21
N GLU A 239 -12.88 -23.05 -6.43
CA GLU A 239 -14.04 -22.46 -7.08
C GLU A 239 -13.59 -21.81 -8.40
N VAL A 240 -14.33 -21.99 -9.49
CA VAL A 240 -13.97 -21.40 -10.80
C VAL A 240 -15.12 -20.53 -11.31
N TYR A 241 -14.78 -19.40 -11.93
CA TYR A 241 -15.71 -18.39 -12.44
C TYR A 241 -15.34 -17.94 -13.86
N GLU A 242 -16.32 -17.44 -14.61
CA GLU A 242 -16.11 -16.90 -15.96
C GLU A 242 -15.49 -15.49 -15.94
N ASP A 243 -15.67 -14.74 -14.85
CA ASP A 243 -15.20 -13.37 -14.73
C ASP A 243 -14.55 -13.07 -13.36
N GLU A 244 -13.60 -12.13 -13.38
CA GLU A 244 -12.82 -11.73 -12.20
C GLU A 244 -13.70 -11.19 -11.08
N ARG A 245 -14.74 -10.43 -11.44
CA ARG A 245 -15.57 -9.73 -10.47
C ARG A 245 -16.38 -10.73 -9.65
N SER A 246 -16.93 -11.76 -10.30
CA SER A 246 -17.62 -12.87 -9.63
C SER A 246 -16.66 -13.65 -8.71
N ALA A 247 -15.44 -13.94 -9.17
CA ALA A 247 -14.43 -14.60 -8.35
C ALA A 247 -14.07 -13.78 -7.09
N ARG A 248 -13.83 -12.47 -7.24
CA ARG A 248 -13.54 -11.58 -6.11
C ARG A 248 -14.72 -11.43 -5.15
N ALA A 249 -15.94 -11.28 -5.69
CA ALA A 249 -17.14 -11.20 -4.86
C ALA A 249 -17.35 -12.48 -4.05
N ALA A 250 -17.10 -13.65 -4.66
CA ALA A 250 -17.14 -14.91 -3.95
C ALA A 250 -16.11 -14.97 -2.81
N MET A 251 -14.86 -14.54 -3.07
CA MET A 251 -13.83 -14.44 -2.03
C MET A 251 -14.26 -13.57 -0.86
N GLU A 252 -14.84 -12.39 -1.11
CA GLU A 252 -15.35 -11.49 -0.07
C GLU A 252 -16.46 -12.15 0.76
N VAL A 253 -17.40 -12.83 0.10
CA VAL A 253 -18.49 -13.55 0.78
C VAL A 253 -17.95 -14.72 1.61
N ARG A 254 -16.98 -15.49 1.10
CA ARG A 254 -16.37 -16.61 1.84
C ARG A 254 -15.55 -16.12 3.01
N ALA A 255 -14.78 -15.06 2.79
CA ALA A 255 -14.08 -14.39 3.86
C ALA A 255 -15.09 -13.98 4.93
N ALA A 256 -16.16 -13.26 4.60
CA ALA A 256 -17.19 -12.78 5.54
C ALA A 256 -18.04 -13.89 6.22
N ARG A 257 -18.24 -15.04 5.57
CA ARG A 257 -18.97 -16.19 6.14
C ARG A 257 -18.10 -17.14 6.96
N ALA A 258 -16.79 -16.99 6.87
CA ALA A 258 -15.87 -17.71 7.74
C ALA A 258 -15.85 -17.11 9.17
N TRP A 259 -16.49 -15.94 9.38
CA TRP A 259 -16.64 -15.26 10.67
C TRP A 259 -17.89 -15.71 11.43
#